data_AF-A0A7V2KQN4-F1
#
_entry.id   AF-A0A7V2KQN4-F1
#
_cell.length_a   1.000
_cell.length_b   1.000
_cell.length_c   1.000
_cell.angle_alpha   90.00
_cell.angle_beta   90.00
_cell.angle_gamma   90.00
#
_symmetry.space_group_name_H-M   'P 1'
#
loop_
_entity.id
_entity.type
_entity.pdbx_description
1 polymer ?
#
loop_
_entity_poly.entity_id
_entity_poly.type
_entity_poly.pdbx_seq_one_letter_code
_entity_poly.pdbx_strand_id
1 'polypeptide(L)' 'MKITEDILEEYRELTTRYVNASQKLRELLPCVTELSKAEKLPQARVLKQLLRDFDKAEEEIEAALAGFRRIRHRLLGLI' A
#
# COMPACT_ATOMS: atom_id res chain seq x y z
N MET A 1 5.87 -29.54 7.12
CA MET A 1 6.84 -28.44 6.84
C MET A 1 6.45 -27.55 5.67
N LYS A 2 5.98 -28.06 4.53
CA LYS A 2 5.57 -27.22 3.36
C LYS A 2 4.55 -26.11 3.66
N ILE A 3 3.51 -26.39 4.46
CA ILE A 3 2.46 -25.40 4.79
C ILE A 3 3.04 -24.16 5.51
N THR A 4 4.03 -24.36 6.39
CA THR A 4 4.66 -23.26 7.11
C THR A 4 5.55 -22.43 6.18
N GLU A 5 6.27 -23.08 5.26
CA GLU A 5 7.08 -22.41 4.23
C GLU A 5 6.19 -21.57 3.30
N ASP A 6 5.07 -22.13 2.83
CA ASP A 6 4.12 -21.42 1.97
C ASP A 6 3.53 -20.18 2.67
N ILE A 7 3.19 -20.29 3.95
CA ILE A 7 2.67 -19.17 4.74
C ILE A 7 3.73 -18.08 4.96
N LEU A 8 4.98 -18.46 5.20
CA LEU A 8 6.08 -17.52 5.39
C LEU A 8 6.43 -16.80 4.08
N GLU A 9 6.36 -17.48 2.94
CA GLU A 9 6.57 -16.86 1.64
C GLU A 9 5.42 -15.89 1.30
N GLU A 10 4.16 -16.28 1.52
CA GLU A 10 3.01 -15.39 1.37
C GLU A 10 3.15 -14.13 2.26
N TYR A 11 3.65 -14.30 3.49
CA TYR A 11 3.92 -13.18 4.39
C TYR A 11 5.01 -12.24 3.84
N ARG A 12 6.07 -12.81 3.27
CA ARG A 12 7.16 -12.04 2.64
C ARG A 12 6.67 -11.25 1.44
N GLU A 13 5.90 -11.87 0.55
CA GLU A 13 5.34 -11.20 -0.62
C GLU A 13 4.44 -10.03 -0.23
N LEU A 14 3.53 -10.24 0.74
CA LEU A 14 2.67 -9.18 1.26
C LEU A 14 3.47 -8.05 1.92
N THR A 15 4.56 -8.39 2.62
CA THR A 15 5.47 -7.39 3.22
C THR A 15 6.13 -6.54 2.15
N THR A 16 6.65 -7.15 1.09
CA THR A 16 7.24 -6.44 -0.05
C THR A 16 6.21 -5.51 -0.69
N ARG A 17 4.98 -5.98 -0.91
CA ARG A 17 3.89 -5.16 -1.47
C ARG A 17 3.55 -3.96 -0.58
N TYR A 18 3.40 -4.18 0.73
CA TYR A 18 3.13 -3.13 1.70
C TYR A 18 4.23 -2.05 1.69
N VAL A 19 5.50 -2.47 1.71
CA VAL A 19 6.65 -1.54 1.70
C VAL A 19 6.69 -0.74 0.41
N ASN A 20 6.53 -1.40 -0.75
CA ASN A 20 6.53 -0.72 -2.04
C ASN A 20 5.38 0.30 -2.16
N ALA A 21 4.17 -0.06 -1.70
CA ALA A 21 3.04 0.85 -1.72
C ALA A 21 3.22 2.04 -0.76
N SER A 22 3.81 1.80 0.42
CA SER A 22 4.16 2.87 1.38
C SER A 22 5.24 3.81 0.83
N GLN A 23 6.20 3.28 0.06
CA GLN A 23 7.21 4.09 -0.63
C GLN A 23 6.56 4.98 -1.68
N LYS A 24 5.66 4.45 -2.52
CA LYS A 24 4.89 5.25 -3.48
C LYS A 24 4.12 6.39 -2.80
N LEU A 25 3.41 6.11 -1.70
CA LEU A 25 2.73 7.18 -0.95
C LEU A 25 3.70 8.28 -0.50
N ARG A 26 4.87 7.90 0.00
CA ARG A 26 5.90 8.85 0.40
C ARG A 26 6.40 9.69 -0.78
N GLU A 27 6.55 9.09 -1.95
CA GLU A 27 6.96 9.78 -3.18
C GLU A 27 5.90 10.76 -3.69
N LEU A 28 4.62 10.55 -3.35
CA LEU A 28 3.52 11.46 -3.70
C LEU A 28 3.37 12.65 -2.73
N LEU A 29 3.91 12.57 -1.51
CA LEU A 29 3.83 13.65 -0.49
C LEU A 29 4.37 15.01 -0.95
N PRO A 30 5.50 15.11 -1.69
CA PRO A 30 5.96 16.38 -2.23
C PRO A 30 4.91 17.05 -3.11
N CYS A 31 4.18 16.28 -3.94
CA CYS A 31 3.12 16.82 -4.79
C CYS A 31 2.00 17.47 -3.98
N VAL A 32 1.63 16.88 -2.84
CA VAL A 32 0.64 17.49 -1.90
C VAL A 32 1.19 18.76 -1.25
N THR A 33 2.48 18.74 -0.89
CA THR A 33 3.17 19.90 -0.30
C THR A 33 3.30 21.05 -1.29
N GLU A 34 3.49 20.77 -2.57
CA GLU A 34 3.52 21.76 -3.64
C GLU A 34 2.12 22.30 -3.94
N LEU A 35 1.11 21.42 -3.97
CA LEU A 35 -0.29 21.81 -4.13
C LEU A 35 -0.75 22.78 -3.04
N SER A 36 -0.33 22.58 -1.78
CA SER A 36 -0.72 23.44 -0.67
C SER A 36 -0.07 24.83 -0.72
N LYS A 37 1.02 24.98 -1.49
CA LYS A 37 1.74 26.25 -1.71
C LYS A 37 1.36 26.93 -3.03
N ALA A 38 0.63 26.25 -3.90
CA ALA A 38 0.28 26.77 -5.21
C ALA A 38 -0.82 27.85 -5.09
N GLU A 39 -0.58 29.02 -5.68
CA GLU A 39 -1.58 30.10 -5.75
C GLU A 39 -2.82 29.71 -6.58
N LYS A 40 -2.67 28.73 -7.49
CA LYS A 40 -3.74 28.17 -8.30
C LYS A 40 -3.57 26.65 -8.38
N LEU A 41 -4.69 25.94 -8.29
CA LEU A 41 -4.70 24.50 -8.48
C LEU A 41 -4.24 24.15 -9.90
N PRO A 42 -3.42 23.08 -10.06
CA PRO A 42 -3.04 22.59 -11.38
C PRO A 42 -4.26 22.07 -12.14
N GLN A 43 -4.07 21.82 -13.43
CA GLN A 43 -5.14 21.34 -14.31
C GLN A 43 -5.86 20.13 -13.70
N ALA A 44 -7.19 20.12 -13.79
CA ALA A 44 -8.04 19.09 -13.18
C ALA A 44 -7.63 17.65 -13.56
N ARG A 45 -7.05 17.45 -14.76
CA ARG A 45 -6.52 16.16 -15.19
C ARG A 45 -5.35 15.69 -14.34
N VAL A 46 -4.41 16.59 -14.01
CA VAL A 46 -3.22 16.29 -13.20
C VAL A 46 -3.64 15.99 -11.77
N LEU A 47 -4.54 16.79 -11.20
CA LEU A 47 -5.05 16.57 -9.85
C LEU A 47 -5.80 15.24 -9.74
N LYS A 48 -6.65 14.91 -10.73
CA LYS A 48 -7.35 13.61 -10.78
C LYS A 48 -6.38 12.43 -10.88
N GLN A 49 -5.29 12.57 -11.63
CA GLN A 49 -4.28 11.51 -11.71
C GLN A 49 -3.59 11.32 -10.37
N LEU A 50 -3.15 12.42 -9.74
CA LEU A 50 -2.50 12.36 -8.43
C LEU A 50 -3.38 11.67 -7.38
N LEU A 51 -4.66 12.04 -7.30
CA LEU A 51 -5.61 11.42 -6.38
C LEU A 51 -5.78 9.93 -6.64
N ARG A 52 -5.87 9.51 -7.92
CA ARG A 52 -5.93 8.08 -8.26
C ARG A 52 -4.67 7.32 -7.87
N ASP A 53 -3.51 7.96 -7.98
CA ASP A 53 -2.23 7.34 -7.59
C ASP A 53 -2.15 7.18 -6.06
N PHE A 54 -2.71 8.13 -5.29
CA PHE A 54 -2.92 7.99 -3.85
C PHE A 54 -3.87 6.84 -3.54
N ASP A 55 -5.09 6.84 -4.10
CA ASP A 55 -6.11 5.82 -3.88
C ASP A 55 -5.54 4.42 -4.13
N LYS A 56 -4.83 4.24 -5.25
CA LYS A 56 -4.23 2.95 -5.61
C LYS A 56 -3.18 2.49 -4.59
N ALA A 57 -2.34 3.39 -4.09
CA ALA A 57 -1.32 3.03 -3.12
C ALA A 57 -1.94 2.69 -1.76
N GLU A 58 -3.00 3.40 -1.35
CA GLU A 58 -3.78 3.10 -0.14
C GLU A 58 -4.48 1.73 -0.25
N GLU A 59 -5.13 1.45 -1.38
CA GLU A 59 -5.75 0.14 -1.66
C GLU A 59 -4.73 -1.01 -1.61
N GLU A 60 -3.53 -0.82 -2.18
CA GLU A 60 -2.45 -1.81 -2.11
C GLU A 60 -2.01 -2.08 -0.66
N ILE A 61 -1.95 -1.04 0.19
CA ILE A 61 -1.64 -1.15 1.62
C ILE A 61 -2.75 -1.88 2.36
N GLU A 62 -4.00 -1.50 2.17
CA GLU A 62 -5.15 -2.14 2.81
C GLU A 62 -5.23 -3.63 2.48
N ALA A 63 -5.04 -3.98 1.21
CA ALA A 63 -5.01 -5.36 0.75
C ALA A 63 -3.87 -6.17 1.42
N ALA A 64 -2.68 -5.57 1.55
CA ALA A 64 -1.55 -6.22 2.22
C ALA A 64 -1.83 -6.42 3.72
N LEU A 65 -2.37 -5.41 4.40
CA LEU A 65 -2.74 -5.50 5.82
C LEU A 65 -3.83 -6.56 6.08
N ALA A 66 -4.84 -6.63 5.21
CA ALA A 66 -5.85 -7.69 5.26
C ALA A 66 -5.22 -9.07 5.05
N GLY A 67 -4.24 -9.18 4.15
CA GLY A 67 -3.41 -10.38 3.96
C GLY A 67 -2.69 -10.82 5.25
N PHE A 68 -1.98 -9.91 5.92
CA PHE A 68 -1.30 -10.24 7.18
C PHE A 68 -2.26 -10.73 8.27
N ARG A 69 -3.44 -10.12 8.38
CA ARG A 69 -4.47 -10.58 9.33
C ARG A 69 -4.91 -12.01 9.01
N ARG A 70 -5.16 -12.32 7.73
CA ARG A 70 -5.52 -13.68 7.30
C ARG A 70 -4.42 -14.69 7.61
N ILE A 71 -3.16 -14.36 7.32
CA ILE A 71 -2.02 -15.22 7.68
C ILE A 71 -1.97 -15.47 9.20
N ARG A 72 -2.13 -14.42 10.00
CA ARG A 72 -2.15 -14.55 11.47
C ARG A 72 -3.27 -15.47 11.95
N HIS A 73 -4.48 -15.32 11.41
CA HIS A 73 -5.60 -16.20 11.74
C HIS A 73 -5.35 -17.66 11.32
N ARG A 74 -4.75 -17.88 10.15
CA ARG A 74 -4.36 -19.24 9.70
C ARG A 74 -3.31 -19.86 10.61
N LEU A 75 -2.28 -19.11 10.98
CA LEU A 75 -1.24 -19.58 11.90
C LEU A 75 -1.81 -19.92 13.28
N LEU A 76 -2.71 -19.09 13.81
CA LEU A 76 -3.39 -19.37 15.08
C LEU A 76 -4.25 -20.64 15.02
N GLY A 77 -4.86 -20.95 13.87
CA GLY A 77 -5.64 -22.18 13.70
C GLY A 77 -4.80 -23.45 13.54
N LEU A 78 -3.48 -23.33 13.41
CA LEU A 78 -2.55 -24.46 13.33
C LEU A 78 -1.90 -24.81 14.68
N ILE A 79 -2.10 -23.97 15.71
CA ILE A 79 -1.65 -24.17 17.10
C ILE A 79 -2.84 -24.71 17.90
#